data_AF-F9ZXZ2-F1
#
_entry.id   AF-F9ZXZ2-F1
#
_cell.length_a   1.000
_cell.length_b   1.000
_cell.length_c   1.000
_cell.angle_alpha   90.00
_cell.angle_beta   90.00
_cell.angle_gamma   90.00
#
_symmetry.space_group_name_H-M   'P 1'
#
loop_
_entity.id
_entity.type
_entity.pdbx_description
1 polymer ?
#
loop_
_entity_poly.entity_id
_entity_poly.type
_entity_poly.pdbx_seq_one_letter_code
_entity_poly.pdbx_strand_id
1 'polypeptide(L)'
;METNNTVTAERFLAFLKCPTKAYFLAHGEPLPETYFSNVEKEITSRYKLRAWRMLQDRNEPAKPLTFEQMADGDSLATTTRWFECDTAVLDSSLSRNGVAELCTRKSVVDVPIVPVVFTPWEKPTLSDNLLLCFGALALSQSTGIHSEIGMLFFGDNLRQKTVRFSDHAEEFNQIINAIGTIPPGGQEPQCILNEHCAVCDFQLKCRTIAIERDDLSLLSGMAPKERRKTLAKGIQTILQLSYGYRPRRRRRTKPDAERAARSVDTHHIHPSSRHDNKLKALAIKKSRIHVVGTPSLNLCGVPVFIDVEGMPDRDFYYLIGLRFDSFDEQIEHSFWAAENFKLVVAST
;
A
#
# COMPACT_ATOMS: atom_id res chain seq x y z
N MET A 1 -15.07 13.74 30.19
CA MET A 1 -15.03 12.66 29.18
C MET A 1 -13.61 12.61 28.68
N GLU A 2 -12.82 11.69 29.23
CA GLU A 2 -11.43 11.49 28.82
C GLU A 2 -11.43 11.00 27.37
N THR A 3 -11.03 11.86 26.45
CA THR A 3 -10.75 11.45 25.09
C THR A 3 -9.47 10.62 25.14
N ASN A 4 -9.60 9.30 25.31
CA ASN A 4 -8.49 8.36 25.21
C ASN A 4 -7.83 8.56 23.86
N ASN A 5 -6.69 9.28 23.85
CA ASN A 5 -5.96 9.64 22.65
C ASN A 5 -5.04 8.47 22.27
N THR A 6 -5.62 7.27 22.21
CA THR A 6 -4.88 6.05 21.91
C THR A 6 -4.75 5.89 20.40
N VAL A 7 -3.56 5.45 19.98
CA VAL A 7 -3.26 5.08 18.61
C VAL A 7 -3.05 3.58 18.60
N THR A 8 -3.89 2.85 17.85
CA THR A 8 -3.72 1.41 17.64
C THR A 8 -2.77 1.15 16.47
N ALA A 9 -2.18 -0.04 16.43
CA ALA A 9 -1.34 -0.46 15.30
C ALA A 9 -2.11 -0.39 13.96
N GLU A 10 -3.40 -0.74 13.95
CA GLU A 10 -4.27 -0.64 12.76
C GLU A 10 -4.42 0.82 12.29
N ARG A 11 -4.64 1.77 13.22
CA ARG A 11 -4.71 3.21 12.90
C ARG A 11 -3.37 3.73 12.38
N PHE A 12 -2.26 3.29 12.97
CA PHE A 12 -0.92 3.65 12.53
C PHE A 12 -0.62 3.17 11.11
N LEU A 13 -0.85 1.87 10.82
CA LEU A 13 -0.68 1.30 9.48
C LEU A 13 -1.62 1.95 8.45
N ALA A 14 -2.86 2.24 8.84
CA ALA A 14 -3.79 2.97 8.00
C ALA A 14 -3.25 4.36 7.66
N PHE A 15 -2.62 5.06 8.61
CA PHE A 15 -2.07 6.40 8.36
C PHE A 15 -0.90 6.38 7.37
N LEU A 16 -0.03 5.36 7.46
CA LEU A 16 1.07 5.16 6.52
C LEU A 16 0.58 5.00 5.08
N LYS A 17 -0.53 4.26 4.87
CA LYS A 17 -1.12 4.04 3.54
C LYS A 17 -2.00 5.22 3.11
N CYS A 18 -2.82 5.77 4.00
CA CYS A 18 -3.80 6.81 3.72
C CYS A 18 -4.22 7.58 5.00
N PRO A 19 -3.82 8.85 5.16
CA PRO A 19 -4.22 9.68 6.30
C PRO A 19 -5.74 9.80 6.47
N THR A 20 -6.50 9.86 5.37
CA THR A 20 -7.97 9.92 5.40
C THR A 20 -8.58 8.64 5.96
N LYS A 21 -8.03 7.45 5.63
CA LYS A 21 -8.48 6.17 6.20
C LYS A 21 -8.26 6.15 7.71
N ALA A 22 -7.08 6.57 8.16
CA ALA A 22 -6.78 6.65 9.59
C ALA A 22 -7.70 7.63 10.34
N TYR A 23 -8.07 8.74 9.70
CA TYR A 23 -9.05 9.68 10.26
C TYR A 23 -10.43 9.03 10.41
N PHE A 24 -10.96 8.36 9.38
CA PHE A 24 -12.27 7.70 9.47
C PHE A 24 -12.29 6.58 10.52
N LEU A 25 -11.22 5.79 10.63
CA LEU A 25 -11.07 4.78 11.69
C LEU A 25 -11.07 5.42 13.08
N ALA A 26 -10.39 6.56 13.26
CA ALA A 26 -10.35 7.26 14.55
C ALA A 26 -11.73 7.83 14.96
N HIS A 27 -12.61 8.13 14.01
CA HIS A 27 -13.96 8.64 14.27
C HIS A 27 -15.02 7.54 14.34
N GLY A 28 -14.60 6.27 14.27
CA GLY A 28 -15.52 5.12 14.36
C GLY A 28 -16.52 5.07 13.21
N GLU A 29 -16.17 5.57 12.03
CA GLU A 29 -17.09 5.55 10.91
C GLU A 29 -17.40 4.12 10.44
N PRO A 30 -18.65 3.83 10.05
CA PRO A 30 -19.04 2.53 9.57
C PRO A 30 -18.29 2.19 8.27
N LEU A 31 -17.64 1.03 8.25
CA LEU A 31 -16.93 0.51 7.09
C LEU A 31 -17.94 0.10 6.02
N PRO A 32 -17.99 0.76 4.85
CA PRO A 32 -18.99 0.47 3.81
C PRO A 32 -18.79 -0.89 3.15
N GLU A 33 -17.53 -1.26 2.91
CA GLU A 33 -17.11 -2.52 2.29
C GLU A 33 -15.85 -3.01 3.00
N THR A 34 -15.83 -4.23 3.53
CA THR A 34 -14.67 -4.76 4.29
C THR A 34 -13.94 -5.90 3.58
N TYR A 35 -14.22 -6.13 2.29
CA TYR A 35 -13.72 -7.30 1.57
C TYR A 35 -12.19 -7.41 1.61
N PHE A 36 -11.47 -6.38 1.12
CA PHE A 36 -10.01 -6.41 1.04
C PHE A 36 -9.36 -6.46 2.43
N SER A 37 -9.87 -5.69 3.38
CA SER A 37 -9.35 -5.70 4.75
C SER A 37 -9.57 -7.05 5.46
N ASN A 38 -10.70 -7.71 5.22
CA ASN A 38 -10.96 -9.05 5.78
C ASN A 38 -10.02 -10.09 5.17
N VAL A 39 -9.81 -10.03 3.85
CA VAL A 39 -8.87 -10.92 3.15
C VAL A 39 -7.42 -10.69 3.65
N GLU A 40 -6.98 -9.44 3.79
CA GLU A 40 -5.64 -9.10 4.33
C GLU A 40 -5.47 -9.61 5.77
N LYS A 41 -6.49 -9.46 6.63
CA LYS A 41 -6.51 -9.99 7.99
C LYS A 41 -6.44 -11.52 8.00
N GLU A 42 -7.25 -12.19 7.18
CA GLU A 42 -7.26 -13.66 7.10
C GLU A 42 -5.92 -14.24 6.64
N ILE A 43 -5.31 -13.65 5.60
CA ILE A 43 -3.99 -14.05 5.12
C ILE A 43 -2.94 -13.87 6.22
N THR A 44 -2.95 -12.71 6.89
CA THR A 44 -2.00 -12.39 7.96
C THR A 44 -2.16 -13.34 9.16
N SER A 45 -3.39 -13.61 9.59
CA SER A 45 -3.67 -14.53 10.69
C SER A 45 -3.23 -15.97 10.36
N ARG A 46 -3.50 -16.46 9.15
CA ARG A 46 -3.01 -17.78 8.71
C ARG A 46 -1.49 -17.83 8.66
N TYR A 47 -0.85 -16.78 8.17
CA TYR A 47 0.60 -16.67 8.13
C TYR A 47 1.22 -16.71 9.52
N LYS A 48 0.71 -15.91 10.47
CA LYS A 48 1.16 -15.92 11.87
C LYS A 48 1.07 -17.29 12.50
N LEU A 49 -0.07 -17.97 12.35
CA LEU A 49 -0.26 -19.32 12.89
C LEU A 49 0.78 -20.30 12.35
N ARG A 50 1.06 -20.23 11.04
CA ARG A 50 2.09 -21.05 10.40
C ARG A 50 3.50 -20.68 10.87
N ALA A 51 3.81 -19.39 10.94
CA ALA A 51 5.10 -18.88 11.41
C ALA A 51 5.40 -19.37 12.83
N TRP A 52 4.42 -19.25 13.73
CA TRP A 52 4.56 -19.73 15.11
C TRP A 52 4.84 -21.24 15.20
N ARG A 53 4.14 -22.06 14.41
CA ARG A 53 4.42 -23.51 14.35
C ARG A 53 5.85 -23.78 13.89
N MET A 54 6.30 -23.10 12.83
CA MET A 54 7.66 -23.27 12.32
C MET A 54 8.74 -22.84 13.32
N LEU A 55 8.47 -21.83 14.14
CA LEU A 55 9.40 -21.37 15.19
C LEU A 55 9.46 -22.35 16.37
N GLN A 56 8.33 -22.94 16.74
CA GLN A 56 8.27 -24.01 17.74
C GLN A 56 9.08 -25.23 17.27
N ASP A 57 8.92 -25.63 16.00
CA ASP A 57 9.69 -26.74 15.42
C ASP A 57 11.20 -26.47 15.37
N ARG A 58 11.61 -25.19 15.30
CA ARG A 58 13.02 -24.76 15.36
C ARG A 58 13.59 -24.72 16.79
N ASN A 59 12.81 -25.12 17.82
CA ASN A 59 13.16 -24.99 19.24
C ASN A 59 13.56 -23.57 19.65
N GLU A 60 12.97 -22.55 19.01
CA GLU A 60 13.18 -21.19 19.48
C GLU A 60 12.42 -20.99 20.80
N PRO A 61 13.09 -20.54 21.87
CA PRO A 61 12.52 -20.55 23.20
C PRO A 61 11.55 -19.38 23.44
N ALA A 62 11.00 -18.78 22.38
CA ALA A 62 10.22 -17.55 22.49
C ALA A 62 8.71 -17.80 22.65
N LYS A 63 8.10 -17.14 23.65
CA LYS A 63 6.64 -17.11 23.83
C LYS A 63 6.07 -15.83 23.19
N PRO A 64 5.01 -15.93 22.34
CA PRO A 64 4.29 -14.76 21.88
C PRO A 64 3.66 -14.01 23.06
N LEU A 65 3.78 -12.69 23.04
CA LEU A 65 3.10 -11.77 23.94
C LEU A 65 2.31 -10.76 23.14
N THR A 66 1.02 -10.68 23.45
CA THR A 66 0.16 -9.58 23.00
C THR A 66 0.27 -8.41 23.96
N PHE A 67 -0.11 -7.22 23.50
CA PHE A 67 -0.09 -6.01 24.32
C PHE A 67 -0.91 -6.13 25.63
N GLU A 68 -2.04 -6.82 25.59
CA GLU A 68 -2.87 -7.06 26.79
C GLU A 68 -2.12 -7.91 27.83
N GLN A 69 -1.42 -8.95 27.39
CA GLN A 69 -0.64 -9.84 28.26
C GLN A 69 0.61 -9.16 28.85
N MET A 70 1.01 -8.01 28.29
CA MET A 70 2.10 -7.21 28.83
C MET A 70 1.70 -6.36 30.02
N ALA A 71 0.44 -5.92 30.09
CA ALA A 71 -0.06 -5.11 31.19
C ALA A 71 -0.17 -5.91 32.51
N ASP A 72 -0.30 -7.23 32.43
CA ASP A 72 -0.50 -8.11 33.59
C ASP A 72 0.79 -8.46 34.38
N GLY A 73 1.92 -7.82 34.07
CA GLY A 73 3.07 -7.78 34.99
C GLY A 73 3.68 -9.14 35.36
N ASP A 74 3.72 -10.09 34.42
CA ASP A 74 4.26 -11.43 34.68
C ASP A 74 5.81 -11.38 34.76
N SER A 75 6.32 -11.06 35.95
CA SER A 75 7.72 -10.74 36.23
C SER A 75 8.65 -11.96 36.35
N LEU A 76 8.21 -13.16 35.93
CA LEU A 76 8.88 -14.43 36.23
C LEU A 76 9.27 -15.28 35.00
N ALA A 77 9.61 -14.69 33.86
CA ALA A 77 10.17 -15.48 32.75
C ALA A 77 11.69 -15.52 32.79
N THR A 78 12.24 -16.70 32.55
CA THR A 78 13.68 -16.97 32.35
C THR A 78 14.06 -16.96 30.87
N THR A 79 13.15 -16.53 29.99
CA THR A 79 13.24 -16.79 28.55
C THR A 79 12.85 -15.58 27.72
N THR A 80 13.55 -15.37 26.59
CA THR A 80 13.28 -14.30 25.62
C THR A 80 11.82 -14.27 25.22
N ARG A 81 11.23 -13.09 25.25
CA ARG A 81 9.80 -12.85 25.04
C ARG A 81 9.60 -12.04 23.77
N TRP A 82 8.68 -12.46 22.90
CA TRP A 82 8.45 -11.77 21.63
C TRP A 82 7.14 -11.00 21.67
N PHE A 83 7.23 -9.70 21.46
CA PHE A 83 6.09 -8.80 21.52
C PHE A 83 5.50 -8.57 20.12
N GLU A 84 4.26 -9.01 19.90
CA GLU A 84 3.58 -8.81 18.62
C GLU A 84 3.13 -7.36 18.44
N CYS A 85 3.83 -6.63 17.56
CA CYS A 85 3.61 -5.19 17.37
C CYS A 85 2.22 -4.86 16.79
N ASP A 86 1.57 -5.80 16.11
CA ASP A 86 0.23 -5.61 15.55
C ASP A 86 -0.84 -5.40 16.63
N THR A 87 -0.57 -5.84 17.85
CA THR A 87 -1.46 -5.66 19.01
C THR A 87 -1.14 -4.40 19.82
N ALA A 88 -0.08 -3.67 19.45
CA ALA A 88 0.39 -2.53 20.20
C ALA A 88 -0.65 -1.39 20.24
N VAL A 89 -0.79 -0.80 21.41
CA VAL A 89 -1.55 0.43 21.62
C VAL A 89 -0.62 1.47 22.22
N LEU A 90 -0.55 2.62 21.58
CA LEU A 90 0.27 3.75 22.01
C LEU A 90 -0.63 4.81 22.63
N ASP A 91 -0.26 5.31 23.80
CA ASP A 91 -0.88 6.51 24.36
C ASP A 91 -0.17 7.74 23.80
N SER A 92 -0.87 8.53 22.97
CA SER A 92 -0.29 9.72 22.37
C SER A 92 -0.18 10.91 23.34
N SER A 93 -0.76 10.81 24.54
CA SER A 93 -0.67 11.82 25.60
C SER A 93 0.59 11.69 26.45
N LEU A 94 1.12 10.47 26.60
CA LEU A 94 2.29 10.15 27.40
C LEU A 94 3.59 10.38 26.60
N SER A 95 4.08 11.62 26.64
CA SER A 95 5.40 12.12 26.18
C SER A 95 5.92 11.60 24.83
N ARG A 96 6.08 12.54 23.88
CA ARG A 96 6.71 12.39 22.55
C ARG A 96 8.24 12.22 22.63
N ASN A 97 8.74 11.45 23.59
CA ASN A 97 10.15 11.08 23.62
C ASN A 97 10.35 10.14 22.45
N GLY A 98 10.88 10.68 21.35
CA GLY A 98 11.00 9.96 20.09
C GLY A 98 11.86 8.72 20.23
N VAL A 99 11.82 7.84 19.23
CA VAL A 99 12.62 6.60 19.20
C VAL A 99 14.12 6.87 19.43
N ALA A 100 14.60 8.06 19.05
CA ALA A 100 15.97 8.51 19.28
C ALA A 100 16.34 8.67 20.77
N GLU A 101 15.39 9.05 21.65
CA GLU A 101 15.64 9.09 23.10
C GLU A 101 15.57 7.70 23.72
N LEU A 102 14.79 6.76 23.15
CA LEU A 102 14.73 5.36 23.60
C LEU A 102 16.09 4.64 23.43
N CYS A 103 16.88 5.01 22.41
CA CYS A 103 18.20 4.42 22.15
C CYS A 103 19.30 4.83 23.16
N THR A 104 19.03 5.76 24.09
CA THR A 104 20.08 6.31 24.99
C THR A 104 20.08 5.72 26.40
N ARG A 105 19.05 4.96 26.78
CA ARG A 105 18.92 4.38 28.13
C ARG A 105 19.01 2.86 28.06
N LYS A 106 20.10 2.28 28.58
CA LYS A 106 20.26 0.83 28.67
C LYS A 106 19.16 0.24 29.57
N SER A 107 18.52 -0.82 29.09
CA SER A 107 17.57 -1.60 29.89
C SER A 107 18.22 -2.13 31.17
N VAL A 108 17.46 -2.07 32.27
CA VAL A 108 17.83 -2.57 33.61
C VAL A 108 17.32 -4.01 33.84
N VAL A 109 16.65 -4.63 32.85
CA VAL A 109 15.97 -5.92 32.99
C VAL A 109 16.79 -7.08 32.40
N ASP A 110 16.89 -8.20 33.14
CA ASP A 110 17.70 -9.38 32.82
C ASP A 110 17.16 -10.26 31.67
N VAL A 111 15.93 -10.03 31.19
CA VAL A 111 15.32 -10.80 30.08
C VAL A 111 14.84 -9.88 28.97
N PRO A 112 15.39 -9.99 27.75
CA PRO A 112 15.03 -9.11 26.65
C PRO A 112 13.64 -9.44 26.09
N ILE A 113 12.76 -8.42 26.06
CA ILE A 113 11.53 -8.45 25.27
C ILE A 113 11.85 -7.87 23.89
N VAL A 114 11.65 -8.65 22.83
CA VAL A 114 11.98 -8.27 21.46
C VAL A 114 10.69 -7.98 20.68
N PRO A 115 10.50 -6.78 20.13
CA PRO A 115 9.40 -6.47 19.22
C PRO A 115 9.50 -7.29 17.94
N VAL A 116 8.38 -7.92 17.54
CA VAL A 116 8.28 -8.74 16.34
C VAL A 116 7.10 -8.35 15.45
N VAL A 117 7.29 -8.48 14.14
CA VAL A 117 6.26 -8.31 13.09
C VAL A 117 6.33 -9.51 12.14
N PHE A 118 5.17 -9.98 11.71
CA PHE A 118 5.02 -11.09 10.77
C PHE A 118 4.31 -10.63 9.51
N THR A 119 4.98 -10.77 8.37
CA THR A 119 4.48 -10.27 7.09
C THR A 119 4.40 -11.43 6.07
N PRO A 120 3.23 -11.72 5.46
CA PRO A 120 3.09 -12.82 4.51
C PRO A 120 3.79 -12.57 3.15
N TRP A 121 4.19 -11.33 2.90
CA TRP A 121 4.84 -10.87 1.68
C TRP A 121 6.35 -11.23 1.68
N GLU A 122 6.88 -11.55 0.51
CA GLU A 122 8.29 -11.86 0.25
C GLU A 122 9.20 -10.62 0.31
N LYS A 123 8.66 -9.44 0.04
CA LYS A 123 9.40 -8.17 0.10
C LYS A 123 8.86 -7.31 1.26
N PRO A 124 9.58 -7.20 2.39
CA PRO A 124 9.16 -6.35 3.49
C PRO A 124 9.23 -4.88 3.08
N THR A 125 8.23 -4.12 3.51
CA THR A 125 8.08 -2.71 3.18
C THR A 125 8.64 -1.80 4.28
N LEU A 126 8.76 -0.49 3.99
CA LEU A 126 9.09 0.49 5.02
C LEU A 126 8.05 0.51 6.14
N SER A 127 6.76 0.29 5.81
CA SER A 127 5.68 0.25 6.79
C SER A 127 5.86 -0.85 7.82
N ASP A 128 6.37 -2.02 7.43
CA ASP A 128 6.66 -3.12 8.36
C ASP A 128 7.79 -2.75 9.34
N ASN A 129 8.84 -2.05 8.86
CA ASN A 129 9.93 -1.58 9.72
C ASN A 129 9.45 -0.48 10.69
N LEU A 130 8.57 0.43 10.23
CA LEU A 130 7.98 1.47 11.07
C LEU A 130 7.01 0.91 12.11
N LEU A 131 6.31 -0.19 11.81
CA LEU A 131 5.47 -0.89 12.76
C LEU A 131 6.28 -1.52 13.90
N LEU A 132 7.49 -2.02 13.62
CA LEU A 132 8.41 -2.45 14.68
C LEU A 132 8.82 -1.29 15.59
N CYS A 133 9.09 -0.10 15.02
CA CYS A 133 9.40 1.11 15.81
C CYS A 133 8.20 1.52 16.67
N PHE A 134 6.99 1.42 16.11
CA PHE A 134 5.74 1.66 16.84
C PHE A 134 5.57 0.73 18.04
N GLY A 135 5.78 -0.58 17.82
CA GLY A 135 5.73 -1.57 18.88
C GLY A 135 6.80 -1.35 19.95
N ALA A 136 8.02 -0.99 19.57
CA ALA A 136 9.10 -0.67 20.51
C ALA A 136 8.77 0.54 21.41
N LEU A 137 8.15 1.58 20.86
CA LEU A 137 7.70 2.73 21.64
C LEU A 137 6.55 2.35 22.59
N ALA A 138 5.56 1.58 22.12
CA ALA A 138 4.45 1.10 22.96
C ALA A 138 4.92 0.17 24.10
N LEU A 139 5.89 -0.71 23.79
CA LEU A 139 6.59 -1.53 24.77
C LEU A 139 7.28 -0.67 25.84
N SER A 140 8.00 0.35 25.41
CA SER A 140 8.67 1.27 26.32
C SER A 140 7.71 2.08 27.19
N GLN A 141 6.57 2.52 26.66
CA GLN A 141 5.57 3.26 27.44
C GLN A 141 4.92 2.39 28.52
N SER A 142 4.63 1.12 28.19
CA SER A 142 3.91 0.20 29.08
C SER A 142 4.81 -0.45 30.14
N THR A 143 6.05 -0.79 29.78
CA THR A 143 6.94 -1.57 30.68
C THR A 143 8.21 -0.84 31.09
N GLY A 144 8.54 0.30 30.46
CA GLY A 144 9.82 0.96 30.64
C GLY A 144 11.01 0.23 30.00
N ILE A 145 10.78 -0.90 29.32
CA ILE A 145 11.83 -1.66 28.63
C ILE A 145 12.11 -1.04 27.26
N HIS A 146 13.38 -0.76 27.01
CA HIS A 146 13.84 -0.26 25.73
C HIS A 146 14.50 -1.39 24.93
N SER A 147 14.05 -1.59 23.70
CA SER A 147 14.75 -2.41 22.73
C SER A 147 15.41 -1.52 21.68
N GLU A 148 16.64 -1.86 21.26
CA GLU A 148 17.34 -1.18 20.17
C GLU A 148 17.03 -1.79 18.80
N ILE A 149 16.56 -3.05 18.81
CA ILE A 149 16.30 -3.86 17.62
C ILE A 149 14.93 -4.53 17.67
N GLY A 150 14.37 -4.77 16.49
CA GLY A 150 13.18 -5.59 16.29
C GLY A 150 13.44 -6.69 15.27
N MET A 151 12.62 -7.74 15.28
CA MET A 151 12.73 -8.84 14.32
C MET A 151 11.51 -8.86 13.40
N LEU A 152 11.78 -8.87 12.10
CA LEU A 152 10.79 -9.00 11.05
C LEU A 152 10.87 -10.40 10.45
N PHE A 153 9.75 -11.12 10.46
CA PHE A 153 9.61 -12.41 9.81
C PHE A 153 8.75 -12.27 8.56
N PHE A 154 9.28 -12.71 7.41
CA PHE A 154 8.63 -12.46 6.13
C PHE A 154 8.77 -13.59 5.12
N GLY A 155 7.83 -13.64 4.17
CA GLY A 155 7.77 -14.62 3.09
C GLY A 155 7.43 -16.04 3.53
N ASP A 156 7.18 -16.92 2.56
CA ASP A 156 6.72 -18.30 2.81
C ASP A 156 7.75 -19.15 3.56
N ASN A 157 9.04 -18.83 3.38
CA ASN A 157 10.16 -19.55 4.00
C ASN A 157 10.52 -19.03 5.40
N LEU A 158 9.74 -18.09 5.95
CA LEU A 158 9.98 -17.46 7.24
C LEU A 158 11.41 -16.90 7.33
N ARG A 159 11.74 -16.02 6.39
CA ARG A 159 13.02 -15.31 6.40
C ARG A 159 12.99 -14.29 7.53
N GLN A 160 14.14 -14.10 8.18
CA GLN A 160 14.29 -13.18 9.29
C GLN A 160 15.13 -11.98 8.88
N LYS A 161 14.69 -10.78 9.26
CA LYS A 161 15.43 -9.52 9.13
C LYS A 161 15.42 -8.80 10.47
N THR A 162 16.61 -8.50 10.99
CA THR A 162 16.76 -7.64 12.16
C THR A 162 16.75 -6.18 11.71
N VAL A 163 15.95 -5.35 12.37
CA VAL A 163 15.81 -3.91 12.08
C VAL A 163 16.30 -3.13 13.29
N ARG A 164 17.19 -2.17 13.06
CA ARG A 164 17.62 -1.20 14.08
C ARG A 164 16.69 0.01 14.06
N PHE A 165 16.19 0.42 15.23
CA PHE A 165 15.23 1.52 15.29
C PHE A 165 15.87 2.89 15.02
N SER A 166 17.18 3.02 15.25
CA SER A 166 17.96 4.22 14.90
C SER A 166 17.82 4.63 13.44
N ASP A 167 17.73 3.64 12.54
CA ASP A 167 17.77 3.85 11.09
C ASP A 167 16.46 4.46 10.57
N HIS A 168 15.38 4.33 11.32
CA HIS A 168 14.04 4.80 10.97
C HIS A 168 13.49 5.84 11.97
N ALA A 169 14.31 6.29 12.93
CA ALA A 169 13.86 7.15 14.02
C ALA A 169 13.32 8.50 13.53
N GLU A 170 13.97 9.14 12.56
CA GLU A 170 13.55 10.44 12.03
C GLU A 170 12.18 10.35 11.34
N GLU A 171 12.04 9.41 10.40
CA GLU A 171 10.80 9.17 9.66
C GLU A 171 9.66 8.79 10.60
N PHE A 172 9.93 7.88 11.56
CA PHE A 172 8.95 7.47 12.55
C PHE A 172 8.46 8.65 13.41
N ASN A 173 9.38 9.48 13.90
CA ASN A 173 9.04 10.65 14.71
C ASN A 173 8.22 11.67 13.93
N GLN A 174 8.53 11.89 12.64
CA GLN A 174 7.71 12.76 11.79
C GLN A 174 6.27 12.23 11.65
N ILE A 175 6.12 10.92 11.47
CA ILE A 175 4.81 10.26 11.31
C ILE A 175 4.00 10.29 12.60
N ILE A 176 4.59 9.94 13.74
CA ILE A 176 3.90 9.97 15.04
C ILE A 176 3.47 11.39 15.40
N ASN A 177 4.32 12.39 15.15
CA ASN A 177 3.95 13.79 15.34
C ASN A 177 2.77 14.18 14.44
N ALA A 178 2.76 13.76 13.17
CA ALA A 178 1.66 14.03 12.26
C ALA A 178 0.35 13.33 12.68
N ILE A 179 0.41 12.09 13.18
CA ILE A 179 -0.77 11.40 13.74
C ILE A 179 -1.28 12.16 14.97
N GLY A 180 -0.39 12.60 15.86
CA GLY A 180 -0.73 13.37 17.05
C GLY A 180 -1.36 14.73 16.76
N THR A 181 -1.09 15.33 15.60
CA THR A 181 -1.73 16.59 15.16
C THR A 181 -3.17 16.42 14.65
N ILE A 182 -3.62 15.18 14.40
CA ILE A 182 -4.99 14.88 13.97
C ILE A 182 -5.70 14.18 15.14
N PRO A 183 -6.12 14.93 16.18
CA PRO A 183 -6.84 14.35 17.29
C PRO A 183 -8.19 13.77 16.81
N PRO A 184 -8.76 12.79 17.52
CA PRO A 184 -10.17 12.43 17.35
C PRO A 184 -11.02 13.68 17.63
N GLY A 185 -11.73 14.18 16.61
CA GLY A 185 -12.46 15.46 16.63
C GLY A 185 -11.71 16.66 16.01
N GLY A 186 -10.51 16.46 15.46
CA GLY A 186 -9.76 17.47 14.72
C GLY A 186 -10.34 17.77 13.33
N GLN A 187 -9.75 18.74 12.62
CA GLN A 187 -10.17 19.10 11.27
C GLN A 187 -9.95 17.92 10.29
N GLU A 188 -10.98 17.59 9.51
CA GLU A 188 -10.94 16.51 8.52
C GLU A 188 -9.78 16.73 7.53
N PRO A 189 -8.89 15.74 7.31
CA PRO A 189 -7.84 15.85 6.32
C PRO A 189 -8.45 16.03 4.92
N GLN A 190 -7.76 16.74 4.04
CA GLN A 190 -8.20 16.85 2.66
C GLN A 190 -8.24 15.45 2.03
N CYS A 191 -9.43 15.03 1.60
CA CYS A 191 -9.63 13.77 0.92
C CYS A 191 -8.98 13.81 -0.47
N ILE A 192 -7.77 13.28 -0.55
CA ILE A 192 -6.97 13.20 -1.78
C ILE A 192 -6.85 11.74 -2.16
N LEU A 193 -7.37 11.38 -3.34
CA LEU A 193 -7.24 10.01 -3.85
C LEU A 193 -5.76 9.68 -4.11
N ASN A 194 -5.37 8.48 -3.68
CA ASN A 194 -4.02 7.94 -3.77
C ASN A 194 -4.05 6.49 -4.28
N GLU A 195 -2.87 5.86 -4.38
CA GLU A 195 -2.73 4.49 -4.89
C GLU A 195 -3.40 3.45 -3.98
N HIS A 196 -3.50 3.71 -2.67
CA HIS A 196 -4.19 2.83 -1.73
C HIS A 196 -5.72 2.79 -1.97
N CYS A 197 -6.30 3.79 -2.63
CA CYS A 197 -7.75 3.87 -2.84
C CYS A 197 -8.33 2.67 -3.60
N ALA A 198 -7.55 1.92 -4.38
CA ALA A 198 -8.06 0.74 -5.10
C ALA A 198 -8.42 -0.44 -4.18
N VAL A 199 -7.82 -0.50 -2.99
CA VAL A 199 -8.01 -1.58 -2.01
C VAL A 199 -8.56 -1.06 -0.66
N CYS A 200 -8.99 0.20 -0.64
CA CYS A 200 -9.44 0.88 0.57
C CYS A 200 -10.95 0.74 0.75
N ASP A 201 -11.37 0.31 1.94
CA ASP A 201 -12.77 0.17 2.36
C ASP A 201 -13.60 1.47 2.19
N PHE A 202 -12.94 2.64 2.27
CA PHE A 202 -13.55 3.95 2.13
C PHE A 202 -13.45 4.54 0.72
N GLN A 203 -13.12 3.73 -0.30
CA GLN A 203 -12.92 4.21 -1.68
C GLN A 203 -14.14 4.98 -2.20
N LEU A 204 -15.34 4.41 -2.04
CA LEU A 204 -16.57 5.00 -2.56
C LEU A 204 -16.82 6.39 -1.94
N LYS A 205 -16.73 6.47 -0.60
CA LYS A 205 -16.89 7.73 0.14
C LYS A 205 -15.86 8.77 -0.28
N CYS A 206 -14.58 8.40 -0.30
CA CYS A 206 -13.50 9.29 -0.73
C CYS A 206 -13.72 9.79 -2.17
N ARG A 207 -14.18 8.92 -3.05
CA ARG A 207 -14.43 9.26 -4.46
C ARG A 207 -15.60 10.22 -4.60
N THR A 208 -16.69 10.03 -3.85
CA THR A 208 -17.82 10.96 -3.84
C THR A 208 -17.37 12.35 -3.40
N ILE A 209 -16.61 12.45 -2.30
CA ILE A 209 -16.05 13.71 -1.81
C ILE A 209 -15.15 14.38 -2.87
N ALA A 210 -14.31 13.60 -3.56
CA ALA A 210 -13.44 14.12 -4.60
C ALA A 210 -14.21 14.62 -5.84
N ILE A 211 -15.33 13.97 -6.19
CA ILE A 211 -16.25 14.41 -7.27
C ILE A 211 -16.95 15.70 -6.87
N GLU A 212 -17.51 15.78 -5.66
CA GLU A 212 -18.19 16.99 -5.15
C GLU A 212 -17.26 18.20 -5.10
N ARG A 213 -16.00 17.99 -4.73
CA ARG A 213 -14.97 19.05 -4.66
C ARG A 213 -14.32 19.37 -6.02
N ASP A 214 -14.64 18.64 -7.08
CA ASP A 214 -14.00 18.74 -8.40
C ASP A 214 -12.45 18.62 -8.32
N ASP A 215 -11.96 17.74 -7.44
CA ASP A 215 -10.56 17.69 -7.03
C ASP A 215 -9.65 17.02 -8.09
N LEU A 216 -8.44 17.56 -8.28
CA LEU A 216 -7.47 17.05 -9.25
C LEU A 216 -7.03 15.60 -9.01
N SER A 217 -7.24 15.04 -7.81
CA SER A 217 -6.92 13.66 -7.47
C SER A 217 -7.76 12.61 -8.21
N LEU A 218 -8.88 12.97 -8.84
CA LEU A 218 -9.63 12.04 -9.69
C LEU A 218 -8.85 11.63 -10.96
N LEU A 219 -7.81 12.37 -11.33
CA LEU A 219 -6.96 12.05 -12.46
C LEU A 219 -5.96 10.96 -12.08
N SER A 220 -6.34 9.70 -12.32
CA SER A 220 -5.47 8.55 -12.11
C SER A 220 -4.14 8.72 -12.89
N GLY A 221 -3.04 8.71 -12.15
CA GLY A 221 -1.67 8.94 -12.66
C GLY A 221 -1.16 10.38 -12.57
N MET A 222 -1.94 11.34 -12.07
CA MET A 222 -1.41 12.68 -11.79
C MET A 222 -0.59 12.67 -10.49
N ALA A 223 0.74 12.68 -10.62
CA ALA A 223 1.63 12.58 -9.46
C ALA A 223 1.46 13.77 -8.49
N PRO A 224 1.71 13.61 -7.18
CA PRO A 224 1.56 14.70 -6.19
C PRO A 224 2.40 15.94 -6.52
N LYS A 225 3.57 15.76 -7.16
CA LYS A 225 4.41 16.86 -7.65
C LYS A 225 3.74 17.64 -8.78
N GLU A 226 3.05 16.96 -9.69
CA GLU A 226 2.32 17.58 -10.80
C GLU A 226 1.06 18.31 -10.31
N ARG A 227 0.34 17.74 -9.33
CA ARG A 227 -0.77 18.42 -8.65
C ARG A 227 -0.31 19.74 -8.04
N ARG A 228 0.78 19.74 -7.26
CA ARG A 228 1.37 20.97 -6.69
C ARG A 228 1.76 22.00 -7.76
N LYS A 229 2.37 21.57 -8.87
CA LYS A 229 2.70 22.47 -9.99
C LYS A 229 1.46 23.07 -10.66
N THR A 230 0.35 22.34 -10.67
CA THR A 230 -0.92 22.78 -11.27
C THR A 230 -1.63 23.75 -10.33
N LEU A 231 -1.64 23.45 -9.02
CA LEU A 231 -2.13 24.33 -7.96
C LEU A 231 -1.36 25.66 -7.93
N ALA A 232 -0.03 25.63 -8.06
CA ALA A 232 0.81 26.83 -8.12
C ALA A 232 0.51 27.73 -9.34
N LYS A 233 -0.14 27.19 -10.39
CA LYS A 233 -0.61 27.95 -11.55
C LYS A 233 -2.03 28.51 -11.36
N GLY A 234 -2.62 28.34 -10.18
CA GLY A 234 -4.00 28.73 -9.88
C GLY A 234 -5.07 27.78 -10.42
N ILE A 235 -4.69 26.60 -10.92
CA ILE A 235 -5.64 25.58 -11.38
C ILE A 235 -5.87 24.62 -10.21
N GLN A 236 -7.06 24.70 -9.62
CA GLN A 236 -7.44 23.94 -8.43
C GLN A 236 -8.42 22.81 -8.71
N THR A 237 -9.16 22.89 -9.82
CA THR A 237 -10.23 21.93 -10.11
C THR A 237 -10.09 21.25 -11.47
N ILE A 238 -10.73 20.10 -11.66
CA ILE A 238 -10.75 19.39 -12.95
C ILE A 238 -11.41 20.24 -14.03
N LEU A 239 -12.49 20.94 -13.69
CA LEU A 239 -13.16 21.86 -14.60
C LEU A 239 -12.17 22.90 -15.15
N GLN A 240 -11.42 23.57 -14.28
CA GLN A 240 -10.40 24.55 -14.70
C GLN A 240 -9.32 23.90 -15.57
N LEU A 241 -8.83 22.72 -15.19
CA LEU A 241 -7.81 22.01 -15.96
C LEU A 241 -8.30 21.59 -17.35
N SER A 242 -9.58 21.21 -17.47
CA SER A 242 -10.21 20.78 -18.72
C SER A 242 -10.20 21.87 -19.79
N TYR A 243 -10.40 23.14 -19.41
CA TYR A 243 -10.34 24.28 -20.32
C TYR A 243 -8.93 24.53 -20.88
N GLY A 244 -7.91 24.00 -20.21
CA GLY A 244 -6.53 24.06 -20.67
C GLY A 244 -6.23 23.12 -21.83
N TYR A 245 -7.12 22.17 -22.17
CA TYR A 245 -6.91 21.23 -23.27
C TYR A 245 -7.05 21.93 -24.62
N ARG A 246 -6.00 21.85 -25.44
CA ARG A 246 -5.99 22.37 -26.81
C ARG A 246 -5.53 21.26 -27.75
N PRO A 247 -6.45 20.65 -28.53
CA PRO A 247 -6.07 19.67 -29.54
C PRO A 247 -5.01 20.28 -30.46
N ARG A 248 -3.80 19.70 -30.48
CA ARG A 248 -2.79 20.11 -31.46
C ARG A 248 -3.26 19.69 -32.84
N ARG A 249 -3.35 20.65 -33.78
CA ARG A 249 -3.60 20.37 -35.20
C ARG A 249 -2.42 19.56 -35.72
N ARG A 250 -2.55 18.22 -35.76
CA ARG A 250 -1.54 17.36 -36.35
C ARG A 250 -1.49 17.67 -37.85
N ARG A 251 -0.31 18.03 -38.39
CA ARG A 251 -0.12 18.07 -39.84
C ARG A 251 -0.44 16.67 -40.38
N ARG A 252 -1.32 16.58 -41.38
CA ARG A 252 -1.66 15.35 -42.11
C ARG A 252 -0.39 14.83 -42.80
N THR A 253 0.46 14.12 -42.07
CA THR A 253 1.62 13.47 -42.67
C THR A 253 1.82 12.13 -41.99
N LYS A 254 1.32 11.12 -42.72
CA LYS A 254 1.43 9.67 -42.54
C LYS A 254 0.74 9.06 -41.31
N PRO A 255 0.20 7.83 -41.42
CA PRO A 255 -0.53 7.16 -40.33
C PRO A 255 0.37 7.02 -39.09
N ASP A 256 -0.21 7.19 -37.90
CA ASP A 256 0.51 7.07 -36.62
C ASP A 256 1.23 5.70 -36.46
N ALA A 257 0.73 4.66 -37.13
CA ALA A 257 1.37 3.33 -37.18
C ALA A 257 2.77 3.35 -37.83
N GLU A 258 3.01 4.15 -38.87
CA GLU A 258 4.33 4.24 -39.52
C GLU A 258 5.35 5.02 -38.66
N ARG A 259 4.90 5.90 -37.76
CA ARG A 259 5.78 6.58 -36.80
C ARG A 259 6.16 5.69 -35.63
N ALA A 260 5.27 4.81 -35.19
CA ALA A 260 5.56 3.81 -34.16
C ALA A 260 6.54 2.73 -34.68
N ALA A 261 6.43 2.33 -35.94
CA ALA A 261 7.34 1.36 -36.56
C ALA A 261 8.77 1.91 -36.79
N ARG A 262 8.91 3.21 -37.09
CA ARG A 262 10.22 3.88 -37.27
C ARG A 262 10.91 4.29 -35.96
N SER A 263 10.24 4.11 -34.82
CA SER A 263 10.73 4.54 -33.50
C SER A 263 11.52 3.48 -32.73
N VAL A 264 11.79 2.32 -33.33
CA VAL A 264 12.54 1.24 -32.68
C VAL A 264 14.05 1.52 -32.62
N ASP A 265 14.60 2.35 -33.52
CA ASP A 265 16.05 2.55 -33.66
C ASP A 265 16.60 3.86 -33.10
N THR A 266 15.81 4.65 -32.36
CA THR A 266 16.32 5.90 -31.74
C THR A 266 15.86 6.05 -30.30
N HIS A 267 16.79 5.90 -29.36
CA HIS A 267 16.62 6.05 -27.90
C HIS A 267 16.15 7.45 -27.41
N HIS A 268 15.73 8.33 -28.32
CA HIS A 268 15.26 9.68 -28.01
C HIS A 268 13.96 10.02 -28.74
N ILE A 269 12.87 9.33 -28.38
CA ILE A 269 11.52 9.73 -28.78
C ILE A 269 10.68 9.94 -27.52
N HIS A 270 10.30 11.20 -27.26
CA HIS A 270 9.31 11.53 -26.25
C HIS A 270 8.00 10.78 -26.56
N PRO A 271 7.49 9.93 -25.66
CA PRO A 271 6.30 9.14 -25.91
C PRO A 271 5.14 10.07 -26.23
N SER A 272 4.48 9.78 -27.36
CA SER A 272 3.33 10.52 -27.86
C SER A 272 2.23 10.60 -26.81
N SER A 273 2.04 11.76 -26.17
CA SER A 273 0.78 12.20 -25.50
C SER A 273 0.01 11.17 -24.66
N ARG A 274 0.64 10.14 -24.09
CA ARG A 274 -0.06 9.04 -23.37
C ARG A 274 -0.68 9.50 -22.06
N HIS A 275 -0.26 10.64 -21.53
CA HIS A 275 -0.69 11.16 -20.23
C HIS A 275 -1.00 12.66 -20.25
N ASP A 276 -1.83 13.13 -21.19
CA ASP A 276 -2.33 14.50 -21.10
C ASP A 276 -3.43 14.62 -20.04
N ASN A 277 -3.05 15.07 -18.85
CA ASN A 277 -3.96 15.28 -17.72
C ASN A 277 -5.11 16.25 -18.07
N LYS A 278 -4.92 17.17 -19.03
CA LYS A 278 -5.98 18.08 -19.48
C LYS A 278 -7.04 17.37 -20.32
N LEU A 279 -6.62 16.40 -21.14
CA LEU A 279 -7.56 15.56 -21.89
C LEU A 279 -8.33 14.62 -20.96
N LYS A 280 -7.64 14.03 -19.98
CA LYS A 280 -8.29 13.23 -18.93
C LYS A 280 -9.30 14.07 -18.13
N ALA A 281 -8.95 15.31 -17.79
CA ALA A 281 -9.87 16.23 -17.13
C ALA A 281 -11.10 16.54 -17.99
N LEU A 282 -10.90 16.73 -19.30
CA LEU A 282 -12.01 16.89 -20.25
C LEU A 282 -12.89 15.64 -20.33
N ALA A 283 -12.29 14.45 -20.27
CA ALA A 283 -13.00 13.16 -20.27
C ALA A 283 -13.90 13.03 -19.04
N ILE A 284 -13.39 13.36 -17.84
CA ILE A 284 -14.15 13.35 -16.58
C ILE A 284 -15.29 14.36 -16.66
N LYS A 285 -15.00 15.62 -17.03
CA LYS A 285 -16.01 16.69 -17.15
C LYS A 285 -17.16 16.31 -18.09
N LYS A 286 -16.85 15.67 -19.21
CA LYS A 286 -17.85 15.30 -20.23
C LYS A 286 -18.47 13.93 -20.01
N SER A 287 -17.99 13.16 -19.04
CA SER A 287 -18.31 11.74 -18.87
C SER A 287 -18.17 10.95 -20.17
N ARG A 288 -17.06 11.16 -20.90
CA ARG A 288 -16.81 10.56 -22.22
C ARG A 288 -15.40 10.03 -22.35
N ILE A 289 -15.24 8.91 -23.03
CA ILE A 289 -13.93 8.37 -23.40
C ILE A 289 -13.42 9.14 -24.63
N HIS A 290 -12.18 9.65 -24.53
CA HIS A 290 -11.50 10.31 -25.63
C HIS A 290 -10.40 9.41 -26.17
N VAL A 291 -10.53 8.98 -27.43
CA VAL A 291 -9.50 8.25 -28.16
C VAL A 291 -8.60 9.26 -28.87
N VAL A 292 -7.29 9.20 -28.62
CA VAL A 292 -6.30 10.06 -29.29
C VAL A 292 -5.78 9.37 -30.53
N GLY A 293 -6.01 9.98 -31.69
CA GLY A 293 -5.64 9.42 -32.99
C GLY A 293 -6.71 8.49 -33.55
N THR A 294 -6.38 7.80 -34.62
CA THR A 294 -7.26 6.82 -35.27
C THR A 294 -6.56 5.46 -35.20
N PRO A 295 -6.81 4.65 -34.16
CA PRO A 295 -6.21 3.33 -34.09
C PRO A 295 -6.79 2.45 -35.20
N SER A 296 -5.98 2.14 -36.20
CA SER A 296 -6.28 1.09 -37.17
C SER A 296 -5.84 -0.24 -36.57
N LEU A 297 -6.79 -1.02 -36.08
CA LEU A 297 -6.53 -2.39 -35.64
C LEU A 297 -6.72 -3.31 -36.84
N ASN A 298 -5.62 -3.69 -37.49
CA ASN A 298 -5.63 -4.74 -38.51
C ASN A 298 -5.52 -6.09 -37.79
N LEU A 299 -6.65 -6.60 -37.30
CA LEU A 299 -6.71 -7.94 -36.72
C LEU A 299 -6.77 -8.95 -37.86
N CYS A 300 -5.60 -9.42 -38.31
CA CYS A 300 -5.48 -10.52 -39.26
C CYS A 300 -5.34 -11.84 -38.49
N GLY A 301 -6.14 -12.84 -38.85
CA GLY A 301 -6.16 -14.16 -38.18
C GLY A 301 -7.21 -14.26 -37.08
N VAL A 302 -7.07 -15.29 -36.24
CA VAL A 302 -7.97 -15.53 -35.10
C VAL A 302 -7.60 -14.58 -33.94
N PRO A 303 -8.49 -13.71 -33.47
CA PRO A 303 -8.22 -12.88 -32.31
C PRO A 303 -8.12 -13.76 -31.05
N VAL A 304 -7.03 -13.61 -30.31
CA VAL A 304 -6.81 -14.28 -29.03
C VAL A 304 -6.85 -13.25 -27.92
N PHE A 305 -7.73 -13.44 -26.96
CA PHE A 305 -7.82 -12.66 -25.74
C PHE A 305 -7.06 -13.39 -24.63
N ILE A 306 -6.20 -12.66 -23.93
CA ILE A 306 -5.39 -13.18 -22.84
C ILE A 306 -5.70 -12.43 -21.55
N ASP A 307 -5.84 -13.17 -20.47
CA ASP A 307 -5.91 -12.64 -19.11
C ASP A 307 -4.88 -13.36 -18.23
N VAL A 308 -4.24 -12.65 -17.32
CA VAL A 308 -3.12 -13.16 -16.53
C VAL A 308 -3.25 -12.73 -15.09
N GLU A 309 -3.27 -13.71 -14.19
CA GLU A 309 -3.31 -13.52 -12.76
C GLU A 309 -1.97 -13.93 -12.13
N GLY A 310 -1.50 -13.11 -11.18
CA GLY A 310 -0.18 -13.29 -10.58
C GLY A 310 -0.04 -12.69 -9.19
N MET A 311 1.04 -13.07 -8.53
CA MET A 311 1.53 -12.52 -7.28
C MET A 311 2.77 -11.66 -7.59
N PRO A 312 2.61 -10.34 -7.79
CA PRO A 312 3.69 -9.46 -8.24
C PRO A 312 4.85 -9.39 -7.23
N ASP A 313 4.56 -9.55 -5.94
CA ASP A 313 5.58 -9.61 -4.90
C ASP A 313 6.58 -10.78 -5.11
N ARG A 314 6.09 -11.90 -5.67
CA ARG A 314 6.87 -13.11 -5.95
C ARG A 314 7.34 -13.22 -7.40
N ASP A 315 7.04 -12.21 -8.22
CA ASP A 315 7.27 -12.23 -9.67
C ASP A 315 6.72 -13.53 -10.32
N PHE A 316 5.55 -13.99 -9.84
CA PHE A 316 4.98 -15.31 -10.16
C PHE A 316 3.56 -15.19 -10.74
N TYR A 317 3.32 -15.81 -11.90
CA TYR A 317 1.99 -15.91 -12.51
C TYR A 317 1.42 -17.30 -12.23
N TYR A 318 0.20 -17.35 -11.68
CA TYR A 318 -0.39 -18.62 -11.24
C TYR A 318 -1.54 -19.09 -12.13
N LEU A 319 -2.14 -18.19 -12.91
CA LEU A 319 -3.22 -18.51 -13.83
C LEU A 319 -3.09 -17.66 -15.11
N ILE A 320 -3.16 -18.31 -16.26
CA ILE A 320 -3.27 -17.67 -17.57
C ILE A 320 -4.54 -18.18 -18.23
N GLY A 321 -5.44 -17.26 -18.59
CA GLY A 321 -6.65 -17.52 -19.35
C GLY A 321 -6.47 -17.14 -20.81
N LEU A 322 -6.89 -18.01 -21.73
CA LEU A 322 -6.96 -17.74 -23.16
C LEU A 322 -8.38 -17.94 -23.67
N ARG A 323 -8.83 -17.04 -24.54
CA ARG A 323 -10.10 -17.15 -25.25
C ARG A 323 -9.92 -16.79 -26.72
N PHE A 324 -10.37 -17.65 -27.62
CA PHE A 324 -10.30 -17.43 -29.06
C PHE A 324 -11.38 -18.21 -29.80
N ASP A 325 -11.72 -17.77 -31.01
CA ASP A 325 -12.72 -18.41 -31.84
C ASP A 325 -12.07 -19.41 -32.80
N SER A 326 -12.61 -20.63 -32.87
CA SER A 326 -12.15 -21.68 -33.78
C SER A 326 -13.35 -22.38 -34.38
N PHE A 327 -13.48 -22.37 -35.71
CA PHE A 327 -14.59 -23.00 -36.44
C PHE A 327 -15.99 -22.60 -35.91
N ASP A 328 -16.22 -21.30 -35.65
CA ASP A 328 -17.46 -20.75 -35.05
C ASP A 328 -17.77 -21.22 -33.62
N GLU A 329 -16.84 -21.91 -32.95
CA GLU A 329 -16.91 -22.22 -31.52
C GLU A 329 -15.93 -21.35 -30.73
N GLN A 330 -16.40 -20.84 -29.60
CA GLN A 330 -15.57 -20.08 -28.67
C GLN A 330 -14.83 -21.06 -27.76
N ILE A 331 -13.50 -21.10 -27.88
CA ILE A 331 -12.65 -21.96 -27.07
C ILE A 331 -12.08 -21.15 -25.90
N GLU A 332 -12.11 -21.76 -24.72
CA GLU A 332 -11.55 -21.22 -23.49
C GLU A 332 -10.52 -22.22 -22.91
N HIS A 333 -9.35 -21.71 -22.56
CA HIS A 333 -8.30 -22.49 -21.90
C HIS A 333 -7.82 -21.76 -20.65
N SER A 334 -7.66 -22.51 -19.56
CA SER A 334 -7.07 -22.03 -18.30
C SER A 334 -5.82 -22.86 -17.99
N PHE A 335 -4.70 -22.19 -17.77
CA PHE A 335 -3.43 -22.83 -17.40
C PHE A 335 -3.07 -22.45 -15.98
N TRP A 336 -3.07 -23.43 -15.07
CA TRP A 336 -2.67 -23.23 -13.67
C TRP A 336 -1.21 -23.62 -13.45
N ALA A 337 -0.48 -22.89 -12.62
CA ALA A 337 0.94 -23.14 -12.39
C ALA A 337 1.28 -24.50 -11.74
N ALA A 338 0.29 -25.25 -11.25
CA ALA A 338 0.49 -26.65 -10.80
C ALA A 338 0.67 -27.62 -11.98
N GLU A 339 0.26 -27.22 -13.18
CA GLU A 339 0.35 -28.00 -14.40
C GLU A 339 1.57 -27.50 -15.20
N ASN A 340 2.58 -28.36 -15.38
CA ASN A 340 3.83 -28.02 -16.06
C ASN A 340 3.60 -27.68 -17.54
N PHE A 341 3.22 -26.43 -17.85
CA PHE A 341 3.03 -25.95 -19.21
C PHE A 341 4.09 -24.91 -19.60
N LYS A 342 4.65 -25.07 -20.80
CA LYS A 342 5.47 -24.06 -21.47
C LYS A 342 4.65 -23.46 -22.60
N LEU A 343 4.22 -22.21 -22.46
CA LEU A 343 3.68 -21.42 -23.57
C LEU A 343 4.84 -21.02 -24.49
N VAL A 344 5.00 -21.72 -25.60
CA VAL A 344 5.89 -21.30 -26.69
C VAL A 344 5.08 -20.42 -27.63
N VAL A 345 5.22 -19.10 -27.49
CA VAL A 345 4.72 -18.16 -28.51
C VAL A 345 5.68 -18.24 -29.68
N ALA A 346 5.38 -19.13 -30.64
CA ALA A 346 6.08 -19.13 -31.91
C ALA A 346 5.63 -17.88 -32.69
N SER A 347 6.52 -16.91 -32.83
CA SER A 347 6.37 -15.85 -33.82
C SER A 347 6.52 -16.48 -35.20
N THR A 348 5.41 -16.68 -35.91
CA THR A 348 5.41 -16.95 -37.36
C THR A 348 5.49 -15.66 -38.13
#